data_AF-A0A2N4XFB5-F1
#
_entry.id   AF-A0A2N4XFB5-F1
#
_cell.length_a   1.000
_cell.length_b   1.000
_cell.length_c   1.000
_cell.angle_alpha   90.00
_cell.angle_beta   90.00
_cell.angle_gamma   90.00
#
_symmetry.space_group_name_H-M   'P 1'
#
loop_
_entity.id
_entity.type
_entity.pdbx_description
1 polymer ?
#
loop_
_entity_poly.entity_id
_entity_poly.type
_entity_poly.pdbx_seq_one_letter_code
_entity_poly.pdbx_strand_id
1 'polypeptide(L)'
;MGTFIKSGDELIQLLVLIILILTAIVLLVVVLNMYRVISRIIAEKEGRTIETFSFQKWWQREAGTDIPLEKEESIMLGHNYDGIQELDNHLPPWWVKLFYITIAFSVVYIGLYHIWNITPLQEEEYQISMDEAKKEVELYQSKMANTIDEKSVKLMKDDKTLSQGKQIFTSKCAACHGQAGEGGVGPNLTDEYWLHGGTINDVFKTVKYGVPEKGMIAWQATMKPAEIQEVSNYILSIQGTNPPNAKAPQGEKASAGADSTATK
;
A
#
# COMPACT_ATOMS: atom_id res chain seq x y z
N MET A 1 2.68 -7.50 -2.01
CA MET A 1 3.90 -8.34 -2.24
C MET A 1 3.51 -9.52 -3.13
N GLY A 2 3.58 -9.32 -4.44
CA GLY A 2 3.32 -10.38 -5.42
C GLY A 2 4.44 -11.42 -5.39
N THR A 3 4.07 -12.69 -5.53
CA THR A 3 5.01 -13.81 -5.60
C THR A 3 5.94 -13.63 -6.81
N PHE A 4 7.25 -13.58 -6.54
CA PHE A 4 8.31 -13.34 -7.54
C PHE A 4 8.46 -14.42 -8.62
N ILE A 5 7.69 -15.51 -8.55
CA ILE A 5 7.77 -16.64 -9.47
C ILE A 5 6.35 -16.98 -9.94
N LYS A 6 6.08 -16.76 -11.22
CA LYS A 6 4.76 -16.95 -11.86
C LYS A 6 4.69 -18.24 -12.68
N SER A 7 5.82 -18.87 -13.02
CA SER A 7 5.88 -20.11 -13.82
C SER A 7 7.05 -21.03 -13.43
N GLY A 8 6.99 -22.30 -13.86
CA GLY A 8 8.07 -23.27 -13.63
C GLY A 8 9.38 -22.91 -14.33
N ASP A 9 9.32 -22.23 -15.47
CA ASP A 9 10.49 -21.77 -16.20
C ASP A 9 11.20 -20.62 -15.47
N GLU A 10 10.44 -19.69 -14.88
CA GLU A 10 10.98 -18.63 -14.02
C GLU A 10 11.66 -19.20 -12.77
N LEU A 11 11.12 -20.28 -12.20
CA LEU A 11 11.75 -20.99 -11.08
C LEU A 11 13.10 -21.59 -11.48
N ILE A 12 13.17 -22.26 -12.63
CA ILE A 12 14.41 -22.88 -13.12
C ILE A 12 15.48 -21.81 -13.41
N GLN A 13 15.10 -20.71 -14.06
CA GLN A 13 16.00 -19.59 -14.33
C GLN A 13 16.55 -18.98 -13.03
N LEU A 14 15.70 -18.79 -12.02
CA LEU A 14 16.12 -18.28 -10.72
C LEU A 14 17.09 -19.23 -10.02
N LEU A 15 16.82 -20.54 -10.03
CA LEU A 15 17.69 -21.54 -9.42
C LEU A 15 19.07 -21.59 -10.08
N VAL A 16 19.13 -21.53 -11.42
CA VAL A 16 20.40 -21.48 -12.16
C VAL A 16 21.18 -20.20 -11.80
N LEU A 17 20.50 -19.06 -11.75
CA LEU A 17 21.12 -17.79 -11.37
C LEU A 17 21.70 -17.84 -9.94
N ILE A 18 20.96 -18.40 -8.98
CA ILE A 18 21.41 -18.58 -7.60
C ILE A 18 22.67 -19.45 -7.55
N ILE A 19 22.70 -20.58 -8.28
CA ILE A 19 23.87 -21.46 -8.33
C ILE A 19 25.08 -20.73 -8.91
N LEU A 20 24.91 -19.95 -9.98
CA LEU A 20 25.99 -19.16 -10.58
C LEU A 20 26.50 -18.07 -9.61
N ILE A 21 25.62 -17.41 -8.88
CA ILE A 21 26.02 -16.42 -7.87
C ILE A 21 26.78 -17.11 -6.72
N LEU A 22 26.28 -18.23 -6.21
CA LEU A 22 26.93 -18.98 -5.13
C LEU A 22 28.32 -19.47 -5.54
N THR A 23 28.45 -20.01 -6.74
CA THR A 23 29.75 -20.43 -7.28
C THR A 23 30.71 -19.26 -7.46
N ALA A 24 30.24 -18.11 -7.95
CA ALA A 24 31.04 -16.89 -8.03
C ALA A 24 31.50 -16.39 -6.66
N ILE A 25 30.63 -16.43 -5.65
CA ILE A 25 30.96 -16.05 -4.27
C ILE A 25 32.02 -17.00 -3.70
N VAL A 26 31.87 -18.32 -3.89
CA VAL A 26 32.85 -19.30 -3.42
C VAL A 26 34.21 -19.06 -4.08
N LEU A 27 34.23 -18.85 -5.41
CA LEU A 27 35.46 -18.55 -6.13
C LEU A 27 36.11 -17.24 -5.63
N LEU A 28 35.32 -16.20 -5.42
CA LEU A 28 35.81 -14.94 -4.87
C LEU A 28 36.41 -15.12 -3.48
N VAL A 29 35.76 -15.88 -2.59
CA VAL A 29 36.27 -16.18 -1.25
C VAL A 29 37.59 -16.95 -1.33
N VAL A 30 37.68 -17.95 -2.22
CA VAL A 30 38.92 -18.72 -2.43
C VAL A 30 40.04 -17.81 -2.94
N VAL A 31 39.77 -16.95 -3.94
CA VAL A 31 40.76 -16.01 -4.49
C VAL A 31 41.21 -15.02 -3.43
N LEU A 32 40.30 -14.45 -2.64
CA LEU A 32 40.63 -13.52 -1.56
C LEU A 32 41.44 -14.19 -0.44
N ASN A 33 41.12 -15.45 -0.12
CA ASN A 33 41.86 -16.20 0.88
C ASN A 33 43.25 -16.58 0.37
N MET A 34 43.35 -17.04 -0.87
CA MET A 34 44.62 -17.33 -1.53
C MET A 34 45.48 -16.08 -1.64
N TYR A 35 44.90 -14.93 -2.00
CA TYR A 35 45.59 -13.65 -2.01
C TYR A 35 46.14 -13.31 -0.61
N ARG A 36 45.34 -13.43 0.44
CA ARG A 36 45.80 -13.21 1.83
C ARG A 36 46.95 -14.13 2.23
N VAL A 37 46.90 -15.41 1.85
CA VAL A 37 47.97 -16.38 2.15
C VAL A 37 49.24 -16.06 1.38
N ILE A 38 49.13 -15.79 0.07
CA ILE A 38 50.27 -15.42 -0.77
C ILE A 38 50.90 -14.12 -0.26
N SER A 39 50.10 -13.10 0.05
CA SER A 39 50.60 -11.86 0.64
C SER A 39 51.36 -12.11 1.94
N ARG A 40 50.82 -12.95 2.85
CA ARG A 40 51.50 -13.33 4.10
C ARG A 40 52.85 -14.00 3.85
N ILE A 41 52.91 -14.96 2.91
CA ILE A 41 54.15 -15.67 2.57
C ILE A 41 55.19 -14.72 1.96
N ILE A 42 54.78 -13.81 1.07
CA ILE A 42 55.68 -12.82 0.47
C ILE A 42 56.23 -11.87 1.54
N ALA A 43 55.35 -11.36 2.41
CA ALA A 43 55.76 -10.46 3.48
C ALA A 43 56.70 -11.15 4.49
N GLU A 44 56.42 -12.39 4.88
CA GLU A 44 57.29 -13.18 5.75
C GLU A 44 58.68 -13.41 5.12
N LYS A 45 58.74 -13.72 3.82
CA LYS A 45 60.00 -13.86 3.07
C LYS A 45 60.81 -12.57 3.01
N GLU A 46 60.15 -11.42 2.99
CA GLU A 46 60.80 -10.10 2.99
C GLU A 46 61.05 -9.55 4.40
N GLY A 47 60.79 -10.34 5.46
CA GLY A 47 60.92 -9.92 6.84
C GLY A 47 59.93 -8.82 7.26
N ARG A 48 58.87 -8.61 6.47
CA ARG A 48 57.81 -7.62 6.72
C ARG A 48 56.68 -8.26 7.52
N THR A 49 56.34 -7.69 8.67
CA THR A 49 55.13 -8.09 9.40
C THR A 49 53.90 -7.53 8.69
N ILE A 50 52.96 -8.40 8.29
CA ILE A 50 51.64 -7.94 7.86
C ILE A 50 50.84 -7.63 9.10
N GLU A 51 50.64 -6.34 9.39
CA GLU A 51 49.62 -5.93 10.35
C GLU A 51 48.25 -6.40 9.85
N THR A 52 47.66 -7.35 10.55
CA THR A 52 46.28 -7.76 10.31
C THR A 52 45.35 -6.67 10.81
N PHE A 53 44.21 -6.49 10.12
CA PHE A 53 43.18 -5.58 10.60
C PHE A 53 42.75 -5.99 12.02
N SER A 54 42.89 -5.05 12.95
CA SER A 54 42.39 -5.19 14.32
C SER A 54 41.28 -4.17 14.51
N PHE A 55 40.07 -4.66 14.73
CA PHE A 55 38.92 -3.82 15.04
C PHE A 55 39.21 -2.94 16.26
N GLN A 56 39.90 -3.46 17.27
CA GLN A 56 40.21 -2.71 18.49
C GLN A 56 41.20 -1.57 18.22
N LYS A 57 42.27 -1.80 17.46
CA LYS A 57 43.22 -0.74 17.07
C LYS A 57 42.53 0.32 16.20
N TRP A 58 41.68 -0.12 15.28
CA TRP A 58 40.88 0.77 14.45
C TRP A 58 39.92 1.61 15.29
N TRP A 59 39.16 0.98 16.20
CA TRP A 59 38.19 1.67 17.05
C TRP A 59 38.87 2.66 18.00
N GLN A 60 40.00 2.31 18.61
CA GLN A 60 40.76 3.22 19.47
C GLN A 60 41.15 4.51 18.74
N ARG A 61 41.62 4.39 17.50
CA ARG A 61 41.95 5.54 16.65
C ARG A 61 40.72 6.37 16.26
N GLU A 62 39.61 5.71 15.96
CA GLU A 62 38.42 6.38 15.45
C GLU A 62 37.56 7.00 16.56
N ALA A 63 37.52 6.39 17.75
CA ALA A 63 36.75 6.82 18.92
C ALA A 63 37.27 8.13 19.53
N GLY A 64 38.50 8.54 19.23
CA GLY A 64 39.09 9.78 19.73
C GLY A 64 39.40 9.76 21.23
N THR A 65 39.71 8.57 21.77
CA THR A 65 40.10 8.36 23.16
C THR A 65 41.62 8.28 23.28
N ASP A 66 42.32 9.23 22.67
CA ASP A 66 43.79 9.20 22.58
C ASP A 66 44.47 9.65 23.89
N ILE A 67 43.70 10.24 24.82
CA ILE A 67 44.20 10.76 26.10
C ILE A 67 43.78 9.80 27.24
N PRO A 68 44.74 9.19 27.95
CA PRO A 68 44.45 8.35 29.11
C PRO A 68 43.80 9.15 30.26
N LEU A 69 42.96 8.49 31.07
CA LEU A 69 42.24 9.10 32.20
C LEU A 69 43.20 9.83 33.17
N GLU A 70 44.41 9.30 33.36
CA GLU A 70 45.40 9.87 34.27
C GLU A 70 45.98 11.22 33.78
N LYS A 71 45.74 11.57 32.52
CA LYS A 71 46.22 12.82 31.89
C LYS A 71 45.10 13.81 31.60
N GLU A 72 43.86 13.52 32.02
CA GLU A 72 42.71 14.41 31.78
C GLU A 72 42.94 15.80 32.37
N GLU A 73 43.62 15.92 33.53
CA GLU A 73 43.94 17.20 34.16
C GLU A 73 44.68 18.16 33.20
N SER A 74 45.48 17.63 32.27
CA SER A 74 46.24 18.44 31.30
C SER A 74 45.38 19.09 30.21
N ILE A 75 44.14 18.62 30.01
CA ILE A 75 43.18 19.14 29.03
C ILE A 75 41.93 19.72 29.69
N MET A 76 41.93 19.89 31.01
CA MET A 76 40.81 20.47 31.72
C MET A 76 40.69 21.96 31.39
N LEU A 77 39.49 22.38 31.02
CA LEU A 77 39.17 23.79 30.88
C LEU A 77 39.17 24.47 32.26
N GLY A 78 39.62 25.73 32.30
CA GLY A 78 39.86 26.47 33.55
C GLY A 78 38.61 26.89 34.33
N HIS A 79 37.42 26.46 33.91
CA HIS A 79 36.15 26.83 34.53
C HIS A 79 35.48 25.60 35.16
N ASN A 80 34.85 25.84 36.31
CA ASN A 80 34.04 24.84 37.02
C ASN A 80 32.63 25.42 37.19
N TYR A 81 31.64 24.67 36.72
CA TYR A 81 30.24 25.03 36.80
C TYR A 81 29.51 24.02 37.69
N ASP A 82 29.22 24.40 38.93
CA ASP A 82 28.46 23.56 39.87
C ASP A 82 29.07 22.14 40.04
N GLY A 83 30.39 22.05 40.10
CA GLY A 83 31.12 20.78 40.21
C GLY A 83 31.36 20.06 38.88
N ILE A 84 30.80 20.55 37.78
CA ILE A 84 31.05 20.02 36.43
C ILE A 84 32.23 20.77 35.80
N GLN A 85 33.16 20.01 35.23
CA GLN A 85 34.32 20.52 34.51
C GLN A 85 34.34 19.90 33.11
N GLU A 86 34.88 20.66 32.16
CA GLU A 86 34.85 20.30 30.74
C GLU A 86 36.27 20.00 30.25
N LEU A 87 36.40 19.01 29.38
CA LEU A 87 37.66 18.61 28.74
C LEU A 87 37.76 19.26 27.36
N ASP A 88 38.93 19.80 27.02
CA ASP A 88 39.26 20.27 25.67
C ASP A 88 39.71 19.10 24.79
N ASN A 89 38.81 18.14 24.57
CA ASN A 89 39.08 16.99 23.71
C ASN A 89 38.72 17.28 22.25
N HIS A 90 39.45 16.67 21.32
CA HIS A 90 39.08 16.73 19.92
C HIS A 90 37.84 15.86 19.65
N LEU A 91 37.07 16.22 18.63
CA LEU A 91 35.91 15.43 18.22
C LEU A 91 36.37 14.04 17.73
N PRO A 92 35.62 12.96 18.04
CA PRO A 92 35.91 11.62 17.53
C PRO A 92 35.97 11.62 16.00
N PRO A 93 37.08 11.15 15.38
CA PRO A 93 37.21 11.10 13.93
C PRO A 93 36.06 10.42 13.20
N TRP A 94 35.46 9.35 13.76
CA TRP A 94 34.30 8.70 13.15
C TRP A 94 33.09 9.64 13.07
N TRP A 95 32.87 10.45 14.11
CA TRP A 95 31.75 11.37 14.21
C TRP A 95 31.90 12.50 13.19
N VAL A 96 33.11 13.05 13.05
CA VAL A 96 33.41 14.10 12.06
C VAL A 96 33.23 13.57 10.64
N LYS A 97 33.72 12.36 10.37
CA LYS A 97 33.50 11.71 9.06
C LYS A 97 32.02 11.52 8.77
N LEU A 98 31.25 11.04 9.74
CA LEU A 98 29.80 10.88 9.60
C LEU A 98 29.13 12.23 9.30
N PHE A 99 29.50 13.29 10.03
CA PHE A 99 29.00 14.64 9.80
C PHE A 99 29.22 15.08 8.34
N TYR A 100 30.44 14.96 7.80
CA TYR A 100 30.70 15.28 6.40
C TYR A 100 30.00 14.37 5.40
N ILE A 101 29.82 13.08 5.71
CA ILE A 101 29.03 12.15 4.88
C ILE A 101 27.58 12.63 4.78
N THR A 102 26.97 13.09 5.88
CA THR A 102 25.59 13.60 5.84
C THR A 102 25.46 14.85 4.96
N ILE A 103 26.47 15.74 4.97
CA ILE A 103 26.51 16.92 4.10
C ILE A 103 26.60 16.48 2.63
N ALA A 104 27.52 15.57 2.29
CA ALA A 104 27.65 15.06 0.93
C ALA A 104 26.36 14.37 0.46
N PHE A 105 25.75 13.54 1.32
CA PHE A 105 24.46 12.90 1.05
C PHE A 105 23.37 13.92 0.77
N SER A 106 23.28 14.99 1.57
CA SER A 106 22.30 16.07 1.35
C SER A 106 22.45 16.72 -0.02
N VAL A 107 23.68 17.01 -0.45
CA VAL A 107 23.93 17.63 -1.76
C VAL A 107 23.50 16.69 -2.89
N VAL A 108 23.84 15.41 -2.80
CA VAL A 108 23.43 14.39 -3.77
C VAL A 108 21.91 14.23 -3.79
N TYR A 109 21.27 14.17 -2.61
CA TYR A 109 19.82 14.03 -2.47
C TYR A 109 19.08 15.17 -3.17
N ILE A 110 19.49 16.42 -2.91
CA ILE A 110 18.91 17.60 -3.58
C ILE A 110 19.11 17.52 -5.10
N GLY A 111 20.31 17.12 -5.54
CA GLY A 111 20.60 16.90 -6.95
C GLY A 111 19.62 15.92 -7.61
N LEU A 112 19.44 14.74 -7.01
CA LEU A 112 18.61 13.66 -7.56
C LEU A 112 17.11 14.00 -7.59
N TYR A 113 16.58 14.54 -6.48
CA TYR A 113 15.14 14.76 -6.31
C TYR A 113 14.64 16.11 -6.81
N HIS A 114 15.44 17.17 -6.69
CA HIS A 114 14.95 18.54 -6.92
C HIS A 114 15.61 19.25 -8.11
N ILE A 115 16.81 18.84 -8.54
CA ILE A 115 17.53 19.50 -9.64
C ILE A 115 17.42 18.71 -10.93
N TRP A 116 17.73 17.41 -10.89
CA TRP A 116 17.78 16.56 -12.09
C TRP A 116 16.52 15.75 -12.34
N ASN A 117 15.55 15.75 -11.41
CA ASN A 117 14.29 14.99 -11.50
C ASN A 117 14.52 13.51 -11.88
N ILE A 118 15.58 12.89 -11.32
CA ILE A 118 15.91 11.49 -11.59
C ILE A 118 15.02 10.56 -10.78
N THR A 119 14.63 11.00 -9.58
CA THR A 119 13.79 10.24 -8.65
C THR A 119 12.47 10.97 -8.45
N PRO A 120 11.32 10.26 -8.53
CA PRO A 120 10.02 10.89 -8.37
C PRO A 120 9.85 11.45 -6.95
N LEU A 121 9.20 12.61 -6.86
CA LEU A 121 8.78 13.19 -5.59
C LEU A 121 7.54 12.46 -5.06
N GLN A 122 7.21 12.70 -3.78
CA GLN A 122 6.12 12.01 -3.09
C GLN A 122 4.79 12.02 -3.85
N GLU A 123 4.42 13.15 -4.45
CA GLU A 123 3.17 13.26 -5.23
C GLU A 123 3.22 12.41 -6.49
N GLU A 124 4.35 12.41 -7.20
CA GLU A 124 4.52 11.61 -8.41
C GLU A 124 4.53 10.10 -8.09
N GLU A 125 5.20 9.70 -7.01
CA GLU A 125 5.16 8.33 -6.50
C GLU A 125 3.73 7.90 -6.13
N TYR A 126 2.95 8.79 -5.51
CA TYR A 126 1.54 8.55 -5.24
C TYR A 126 0.75 8.31 -6.54
N GLN A 127 0.89 9.18 -7.53
CA GLN A 127 0.21 9.01 -8.82
C GLN A 127 0.59 7.70 -9.52
N ILE A 128 1.89 7.35 -9.52
CA ILE A 128 2.39 6.07 -10.05
C ILE A 128 1.69 4.90 -9.34
N SER A 129 1.65 4.93 -8.00
CA SER A 129 1.01 3.86 -7.21
C SER A 129 -0.49 3.73 -7.47
N MET A 130 -1.18 4.86 -7.66
CA MET A 130 -2.62 4.90 -7.96
C MET A 130 -2.90 4.39 -9.36
N ASP A 131 -2.06 4.74 -10.34
CA ASP A 131 -2.17 4.26 -11.72
C ASP A 131 -1.93 2.76 -11.81
N GLU A 132 -0.97 2.23 -11.06
CA GLU A 132 -0.75 0.79 -10.93
C GLU A 132 -1.96 0.10 -10.30
N ALA A 133 -2.46 0.60 -9.18
CA ALA A 133 -3.65 0.07 -8.52
C ALA A 133 -4.88 0.10 -9.43
N LYS A 134 -5.08 1.18 -10.19
CA LYS A 134 -6.17 1.29 -11.16
C LYS A 134 -6.07 0.22 -12.24
N LYS A 135 -4.89 -0.01 -12.81
CA LYS A 135 -4.66 -1.08 -13.80
C LYS A 135 -4.95 -2.45 -13.20
N GLU A 136 -4.57 -2.70 -11.95
CA GLU A 136 -4.88 -3.97 -11.28
C GLU A 136 -6.39 -4.17 -11.07
N VAL A 137 -7.09 -3.12 -10.66
CA VAL A 137 -8.55 -3.13 -10.53
C VAL A 137 -9.22 -3.36 -11.88
N GLU A 138 -8.78 -2.69 -12.94
CA GLU A 138 -9.28 -2.89 -14.31
C GLU A 138 -8.99 -4.33 -14.82
N LEU A 139 -7.82 -4.89 -14.52
CA LEU A 139 -7.49 -6.27 -14.86
C LEU A 139 -8.34 -7.27 -14.08
N TYR A 140 -8.60 -7.01 -12.80
CA TYR A 140 -9.50 -7.81 -11.99
C TYR A 140 -10.93 -7.73 -12.54
N GLN A 141 -11.42 -6.53 -12.85
CA GLN A 141 -12.74 -6.29 -13.43
C GLN A 141 -12.89 -6.90 -14.81
N SER A 142 -11.87 -6.85 -15.67
CA SER A 142 -11.93 -7.47 -17.01
C SER A 142 -11.94 -9.01 -16.95
N LYS A 143 -11.27 -9.60 -15.95
CA LYS A 143 -11.37 -11.05 -15.66
C LYS A 143 -12.71 -11.44 -15.07
N MET A 144 -13.31 -10.55 -14.27
CA MET A 144 -14.67 -10.69 -13.76
C MET A 144 -15.66 -10.19 -14.80
N ALA A 145 -15.88 -10.97 -15.87
CA ALA A 145 -16.78 -10.63 -16.98
C ALA A 145 -17.93 -9.68 -16.57
N ASN A 146 -17.82 -8.41 -16.98
CA ASN A 146 -18.88 -7.38 -16.91
C ASN A 146 -20.02 -7.77 -17.85
N THR A 147 -20.62 -8.94 -17.67
CA THR A 147 -21.73 -9.42 -18.50
C THR A 147 -23.02 -8.67 -18.16
N ILE A 148 -23.08 -8.08 -16.97
CA ILE A 148 -24.25 -7.40 -16.41
C ILE A 148 -23.93 -5.90 -16.30
N ASP A 149 -24.66 -5.08 -17.04
CA ASP A 149 -24.62 -3.61 -17.01
C ASP A 149 -26.05 -3.05 -16.83
N GLU A 150 -26.20 -1.73 -16.82
CA GLU A 150 -27.49 -1.06 -16.63
C GLU A 150 -28.51 -1.40 -17.73
N LYS A 151 -28.06 -1.93 -18.87
CA LYS A 151 -28.90 -2.29 -20.02
C LYS A 151 -29.15 -3.80 -20.10
N SER A 152 -28.28 -4.62 -19.51
CA SER A 152 -28.37 -6.08 -19.54
C SER A 152 -28.86 -6.69 -18.23
N VAL A 153 -28.98 -5.90 -17.16
CA VAL A 153 -29.57 -6.33 -15.89
C VAL A 153 -31.01 -6.80 -16.10
N LYS A 154 -31.36 -7.93 -15.48
CA LYS A 154 -32.68 -8.54 -15.58
C LYS A 154 -33.39 -8.53 -14.24
N LEU A 155 -34.69 -8.26 -14.28
CA LEU A 155 -35.58 -8.51 -13.16
C LEU A 155 -35.74 -10.02 -13.00
N MET A 156 -35.30 -10.56 -11.87
CA MET A 156 -35.31 -11.97 -11.52
C MET A 156 -35.97 -12.12 -10.15
N LYS A 157 -36.93 -13.04 -10.05
CA LYS A 157 -37.69 -13.31 -8.83
C LYS A 157 -37.46 -14.72 -8.29
N ASP A 158 -36.40 -15.39 -8.72
CA ASP A 158 -36.06 -16.71 -8.22
C ASP A 158 -35.49 -16.64 -6.79
N ASP A 159 -35.80 -17.65 -5.98
CA ASP A 159 -35.45 -17.68 -4.55
C ASP A 159 -33.95 -17.57 -4.30
N LYS A 160 -33.13 -18.11 -5.22
CA LYS A 160 -31.67 -18.07 -5.08
C LYS A 160 -31.17 -16.62 -5.18
N THR A 161 -31.54 -15.91 -6.24
CA THR A 161 -31.20 -14.49 -6.44
C THR A 161 -31.67 -13.65 -5.25
N LEU A 162 -32.93 -13.82 -4.82
CA LEU A 162 -33.48 -13.03 -3.72
C LEU A 162 -32.80 -13.34 -2.38
N SER A 163 -32.43 -14.60 -2.12
CA SER A 163 -31.69 -14.99 -0.92
C SER A 163 -30.29 -14.39 -0.88
N GLN A 164 -29.55 -14.45 -1.99
CA GLN A 164 -28.22 -13.82 -2.09
C GLN A 164 -28.31 -12.30 -1.97
N GLY A 165 -29.26 -11.68 -2.67
CA GLY A 165 -29.53 -10.25 -2.58
C GLY A 165 -29.88 -9.79 -1.16
N LYS A 166 -30.65 -10.59 -0.41
CA LYS A 166 -30.96 -10.34 1.01
C LYS A 166 -29.74 -10.37 1.91
N GLN A 167 -28.81 -11.31 1.70
CA GLN A 167 -27.56 -11.38 2.46
C GLN A 167 -26.69 -10.15 2.20
N ILE A 168 -26.59 -9.73 0.94
CA ILE A 168 -25.88 -8.52 0.54
C ILE A 168 -26.54 -7.29 1.16
N PHE A 169 -27.87 -7.17 1.06
CA PHE A 169 -28.62 -6.06 1.64
C PHE A 169 -28.39 -5.95 3.16
N THR A 170 -28.50 -7.06 3.88
CA THR A 170 -28.32 -7.10 5.33
C THR A 170 -26.90 -6.70 5.74
N SER A 171 -25.89 -7.10 4.97
CA SER A 171 -24.48 -6.81 5.30
C SER A 171 -24.02 -5.41 4.91
N LYS A 172 -24.57 -4.83 3.82
CA LYS A 172 -24.05 -3.59 3.21
C LYS A 172 -25.04 -2.43 3.17
N CYS A 173 -26.34 -2.68 3.13
CA CYS A 173 -27.37 -1.66 2.87
C CYS A 173 -28.24 -1.36 4.10
N ALA A 174 -28.51 -2.36 4.94
CA ALA A 174 -29.43 -2.27 6.07
C ALA A 174 -29.03 -1.22 7.12
N ALA A 175 -27.73 -0.94 7.26
CA ALA A 175 -27.23 0.08 8.19
C ALA A 175 -27.81 1.49 7.89
N CYS A 176 -28.08 1.80 6.62
CA CYS A 176 -28.65 3.08 6.21
C CYS A 176 -30.14 3.00 5.87
N HIS A 177 -30.57 1.88 5.26
CA HIS A 177 -31.93 1.70 4.76
C HIS A 177 -32.84 0.91 5.70
N GLY A 178 -32.38 0.53 6.88
CA GLY A 178 -33.14 -0.28 7.83
C GLY A 178 -33.11 -1.77 7.49
N GLN A 179 -33.41 -2.61 8.48
CA GLN A 179 -33.28 -4.07 8.37
C GLN A 179 -34.35 -4.69 7.45
N ALA A 180 -35.51 -4.05 7.36
CA ALA A 180 -36.61 -4.39 6.46
C ALA A 180 -36.67 -3.47 5.23
N GLY A 181 -35.71 -2.56 5.03
CA GLY A 181 -35.75 -1.56 3.97
C GLY A 181 -36.64 -0.36 4.29
N GLU A 182 -37.07 -0.22 5.55
CA GLU A 182 -38.01 0.80 6.04
C GLU A 182 -37.44 2.23 5.99
N GLY A 183 -36.16 2.38 5.69
CA GLY A 183 -35.44 3.66 5.66
C GLY A 183 -34.65 3.94 6.93
N GLY A 184 -34.17 5.18 7.04
CA GLY A 184 -33.36 5.65 8.15
C GLY A 184 -32.56 6.87 7.71
N VAL A 185 -31.24 6.71 7.64
CA VAL A 185 -30.37 7.67 6.92
C VAL A 185 -30.73 7.67 5.44
N GLY A 186 -30.90 6.48 4.85
CA GLY A 186 -31.39 6.28 3.49
C GLY A 186 -32.92 6.42 3.35
N PRO A 187 -33.43 6.48 2.12
CA PRO A 187 -34.87 6.44 1.82
C PRO A 187 -35.50 5.10 2.18
N ASN A 188 -36.82 5.12 2.35
CA ASN A 188 -37.65 3.92 2.40
C ASN A 188 -37.61 3.21 1.04
N LEU A 189 -37.32 1.91 1.04
CA LEU A 189 -37.28 1.06 -0.15
C LEU A 189 -38.51 0.16 -0.27
N THR A 190 -39.42 0.21 0.70
CA THR A 190 -40.62 -0.65 0.71
C THR A 190 -41.85 0.02 0.08
N ASP A 191 -41.79 1.30 -0.26
CA ASP A 191 -42.92 2.03 -0.86
C ASP A 191 -42.79 2.19 -2.39
N GLU A 192 -43.77 2.85 -3.00
CA GLU A 192 -43.84 3.05 -4.46
C GLU A 192 -43.07 4.29 -4.95
N TYR A 193 -42.40 5.05 -4.07
CA TYR A 193 -41.79 6.34 -4.37
C TYR A 193 -40.26 6.24 -4.44
N TRP A 194 -39.68 6.78 -5.52
CA TRP A 194 -38.26 6.66 -5.82
C TRP A 194 -37.64 8.02 -6.12
N LEU A 195 -36.45 8.27 -5.58
CA LEU A 195 -35.66 9.48 -5.85
C LEU A 195 -34.85 9.40 -7.16
N HIS A 196 -34.49 8.18 -7.57
CA HIS A 196 -33.56 7.94 -8.68
C HIS A 196 -34.12 6.96 -9.73
N GLY A 197 -35.44 6.82 -9.80
CA GLY A 197 -36.12 5.82 -10.63
C GLY A 197 -36.29 4.48 -9.92
N GLY A 198 -37.38 3.78 -10.22
CA GLY A 198 -37.79 2.53 -9.56
C GLY A 198 -37.75 1.29 -10.45
N THR A 199 -37.14 1.37 -11.62
CA THR A 199 -36.95 0.19 -12.48
C THR A 199 -35.71 -0.61 -12.06
N ILE A 200 -35.58 -1.86 -12.51
CA ILE A 200 -34.38 -2.67 -12.23
C ILE A 200 -33.10 -2.00 -12.74
N ASN A 201 -33.17 -1.34 -13.89
CA ASN A 201 -32.04 -0.62 -14.49
C ASN A 201 -31.65 0.58 -13.62
N ASP A 202 -32.64 1.33 -13.12
CA ASP A 202 -32.42 2.52 -12.29
C ASP A 202 -31.85 2.15 -10.91
N VAL A 203 -32.41 1.12 -10.27
CA VAL A 203 -31.91 0.62 -8.98
C VAL A 203 -30.49 0.07 -9.13
N PHE A 204 -30.24 -0.74 -10.17
CA PHE A 204 -28.91 -1.26 -10.46
C PHE A 204 -27.89 -0.15 -10.66
N LYS A 205 -28.23 0.87 -11.47
CA LYS A 205 -27.38 2.04 -11.72
C LYS A 205 -27.09 2.80 -10.42
N THR A 206 -28.12 3.02 -9.61
CA THR A 206 -28.00 3.73 -8.32
C THR A 206 -27.09 2.97 -7.35
N VAL A 207 -27.22 1.65 -7.27
CA VAL A 207 -26.32 0.82 -6.42
C VAL A 207 -24.90 0.83 -6.99
N LYS A 208 -24.73 0.66 -8.30
CA LYS A 208 -23.42 0.56 -8.93
C LYS A 208 -22.58 1.84 -8.74
N TYR A 209 -23.15 2.99 -9.06
CA TYR A 209 -22.44 4.28 -9.01
C TYR A 209 -22.58 5.01 -7.67
N GLY A 210 -23.53 4.59 -6.84
CA GLY A 210 -23.86 5.29 -5.60
C GLY A 210 -24.45 6.67 -5.86
N VAL A 211 -24.65 7.42 -4.78
CA VAL A 211 -25.02 8.84 -4.79
C VAL A 211 -24.11 9.55 -3.78
N PRO A 212 -22.82 9.78 -4.12
CA PRO A 212 -21.82 10.28 -3.16
C PRO A 212 -22.23 11.59 -2.49
N GLU A 213 -22.89 12.48 -3.25
CA GLU A 213 -23.39 13.77 -2.76
C GLU A 213 -24.49 13.64 -1.69
N LYS A 214 -25.10 12.46 -1.57
CA LYS A 214 -26.11 12.11 -0.57
C LYS A 214 -25.61 11.03 0.41
N GLY A 215 -24.32 10.70 0.38
CA GLY A 215 -23.67 9.79 1.33
C GLY A 215 -23.68 8.30 0.95
N MET A 216 -24.22 7.91 -0.21
CA MET A 216 -24.17 6.52 -0.68
C MET A 216 -22.92 6.29 -1.55
N ILE A 217 -22.03 5.40 -1.11
CA ILE A 217 -20.80 5.06 -1.83
C ILE A 217 -21.07 4.30 -3.14
N ALA A 218 -20.13 4.35 -4.08
CA ALA A 218 -20.18 3.55 -5.31
C ALA A 218 -19.81 2.09 -5.04
N TRP A 219 -20.75 1.16 -5.22
CA TRP A 219 -20.52 -0.24 -4.90
C TRP A 219 -19.72 -0.99 -5.98
N GLN A 220 -19.59 -0.46 -7.20
CA GLN A 220 -18.80 -1.09 -8.27
C GLN A 220 -17.31 -1.30 -7.94
N ALA A 221 -16.79 -0.59 -6.94
CA ALA A 221 -15.41 -0.76 -6.48
C ALA A 221 -15.23 -2.01 -5.58
N THR A 222 -16.31 -2.50 -4.96
CA THR A 222 -16.25 -3.58 -3.94
C THR A 222 -17.22 -4.74 -4.18
N MET A 223 -18.08 -4.64 -5.19
CA MET A 223 -19.08 -5.65 -5.55
C MET A 223 -19.02 -5.96 -7.04
N LYS A 224 -19.26 -7.23 -7.38
CA LYS A 224 -19.38 -7.70 -8.75
C LYS A 224 -20.72 -7.28 -9.34
N PRO A 225 -20.83 -7.09 -10.67
CA PRO A 225 -22.10 -6.79 -11.31
C PRO A 225 -23.23 -7.78 -10.99
N ALA A 226 -22.91 -9.08 -10.86
CA ALA A 226 -23.87 -10.09 -10.44
C ALA A 226 -24.42 -9.84 -9.02
N GLU A 227 -23.55 -9.47 -8.08
CA GLU A 227 -23.95 -9.14 -6.70
C GLU A 227 -24.81 -7.86 -6.65
N ILE A 228 -24.48 -6.88 -7.50
CA ILE A 228 -25.29 -5.66 -7.66
C ILE A 228 -26.67 -6.00 -8.23
N GLN A 229 -26.76 -6.90 -9.21
CA GLN A 229 -28.04 -7.38 -9.73
C GLN A 229 -28.84 -8.15 -8.68
N GLU A 230 -28.21 -9.03 -7.90
CA GLU A 230 -28.85 -9.79 -6.81
C GLU A 230 -29.47 -8.84 -5.77
N VAL A 231 -28.70 -7.86 -5.27
CA VAL A 231 -29.24 -6.90 -4.28
C VAL A 231 -30.31 -5.98 -4.87
N SER A 232 -30.17 -5.56 -6.13
CA SER A 232 -31.19 -4.72 -6.81
C SER A 232 -32.51 -5.46 -6.97
N ASN A 233 -32.47 -6.76 -7.29
CA ASN A 233 -33.66 -7.61 -7.35
C ASN A 233 -34.29 -7.79 -5.96
N TYR A 234 -33.48 -7.97 -4.92
CA TYR A 234 -33.99 -8.04 -3.55
C TYR A 234 -34.68 -6.73 -3.13
N ILE A 235 -34.08 -5.57 -3.42
CA ILE A 235 -34.65 -4.26 -3.14
C ILE A 235 -36.03 -4.09 -3.80
N LEU A 236 -36.18 -4.51 -5.05
CA LEU A 236 -37.49 -4.47 -5.72
C LEU A 236 -38.48 -5.51 -5.17
N SER A 237 -37.99 -6.62 -4.62
CA SER A 237 -38.86 -7.66 -4.04
C SER A 237 -39.51 -7.27 -2.71
N ILE A 238 -38.91 -6.32 -1.97
CA ILE A 238 -39.44 -5.82 -0.69
C ILE A 238 -40.38 -4.62 -0.86
N GLN A 239 -40.52 -4.10 -2.08
CA GLN A 239 -41.53 -3.10 -2.38
C GLN A 239 -42.94 -3.65 -2.12
N GLY A 240 -43.79 -2.84 -1.49
CA GLY A 240 -45.13 -3.22 -1.05
C GLY A 240 -45.17 -3.86 0.34
N THR A 241 -44.02 -4.09 0.97
CA THR A 241 -43.99 -4.48 2.39
C THR A 241 -44.30 -3.26 3.28
N ASN A 242 -45.03 -3.49 4.37
CA ASN A 242 -45.44 -2.43 5.30
C ASN A 242 -44.78 -2.61 6.68
N PRO A 243 -43.49 -2.25 6.82
CA PRO A 243 -42.82 -2.31 8.11
C PRO A 243 -43.39 -1.25 9.07
N PRO A 244 -43.48 -1.55 10.37
CA PRO A 244 -44.14 -0.67 11.35
C PRO A 244 -43.47 0.70 11.50
N ASN A 245 -42.20 0.83 11.13
CA ASN A 245 -41.39 2.04 11.26
C ASN A 245 -40.97 2.63 9.89
N ALA A 246 -41.80 2.45 8.84
CA ALA A 246 -41.53 2.97 7.51
C ALA A 246 -41.36 4.50 7.52
N LYS A 247 -40.25 5.00 6.97
CA LYS A 247 -40.02 6.42 6.71
C LYS A 247 -41.02 6.93 5.68
N ALA A 248 -41.44 8.20 5.80
CA ALA A 248 -42.38 8.82 4.88
C ALA A 248 -41.88 8.75 3.42
N PRO A 249 -42.76 8.60 2.42
CA PRO A 249 -42.36 8.45 1.03
C PRO A 249 -41.55 9.62 0.51
N GLN A 250 -40.55 9.33 -0.34
CA GLN A 250 -39.64 10.33 -0.90
C GLN A 250 -39.48 10.14 -2.41
N GLY A 251 -39.57 11.23 -3.17
CA GLY A 251 -39.42 11.22 -4.62
C GLY A 251 -40.75 11.03 -5.35
N GLU A 252 -40.67 10.48 -6.55
CA GLU A 252 -41.81 10.33 -7.45
C GLU A 252 -42.32 8.89 -7.45
N LYS A 253 -43.64 8.72 -7.59
CA LYS A 253 -44.24 7.40 -7.71
C LYS A 253 -43.70 6.72 -8.97
N ALA A 254 -43.09 5.55 -8.84
CA ALA A 254 -42.58 4.80 -9.97
C ALA A 254 -43.73 4.47 -10.94
N SER A 255 -43.61 4.92 -12.19
CA SER A 255 -44.55 4.54 -13.24
C SER A 255 -44.38 3.04 -13.52
N ALA A 256 -45.46 2.27 -13.38
CA ALA A 256 -45.47 0.86 -13.72
C ALA A 256 -45.10 0.66 -15.20
N GLY A 257 -43.86 0.20 -15.47
CA GLY A 257 -43.49 -0.40 -16.75
C GLY A 257 -42.86 0.49 -17.83
N ALA A 258 -42.15 1.57 -17.50
CA ALA A 258 -41.34 2.26 -18.49
C ALA A 258 -39.86 1.89 -18.33
N ASP A 259 -39.33 1.03 -19.20
CA ASP A 259 -37.89 0.94 -19.48
C ASP A 259 -37.34 2.38 -19.67
N SER A 260 -36.39 2.81 -18.83
CA SER A 260 -35.85 4.18 -18.81
C SER A 260 -34.94 4.53 -20.01
N THR A 261 -35.22 3.96 -21.19
CA THR A 261 -34.59 4.39 -22.45
C THR A 261 -35.16 5.69 -23.03
N ALA A 262 -36.11 6.32 -22.34
CA ALA A 262 -36.63 7.64 -22.72
C ALA A 262 -35.87 8.76 -22.03
N THR A 263 -34.94 9.34 -22.79
CA THR A 263 -34.22 10.59 -22.58
C THR A 263 -35.08 11.71 -21.96
N LYS A 264 -34.54 12.38 -20.94
CA LYS A 264 -34.65 13.83 -20.75
C LYS A 264 -33.34 14.39 -20.24
#